data_AF-A0A1Q3D4N5-F1
#
_entry.id   AF-A0A1Q3D4N5-F1
#
_cell.length_a   1.000
_cell.length_b   1.000
_cell.length_c   1.000
_cell.angle_alpha   90.00
_cell.angle_beta   90.00
_cell.angle_gamma   90.00
#
_symmetry.space_group_name_H-M   'P 1'
#
loop_
_entity.id
_entity.type
_entity.pdbx_description
1 polymer ?
#
loop_
_entity_poly.entity_id
_entity_poly.type
_entity_poly.pdbx_seq_one_letter_code
_entity_poly.pdbx_strand_id
1 'polypeptide(L)'
;MEIYLKSRDFRNWLSVKNGPHIPTKLNDKNELVSKSEDEWDEDDFRKLTIDNKALNILLVSLDKTEYNLVRRCTSTHEVWKLLILTHEGTEQLRMLNLLC
;
A
#
# COMPACT_ATOMS: atom_id res chain seq x y z
N MET A 1 -2.06 14.50 1.33
CA MET A 1 -1.45 13.54 2.29
C MET A 1 0.05 13.28 2.05
N GLU A 2 0.56 13.41 0.81
CA GLU A 2 2.00 13.21 0.51
C GLU A 2 2.96 13.99 1.41
N ILE A 3 2.75 15.30 1.59
CA ILE A 3 3.63 16.16 2.42
C ILE A 3 3.72 15.63 3.85
N TYR A 4 2.59 15.21 4.44
CA TYR A 4 2.53 14.68 5.80
C TYR A 4 3.22 13.32 5.93
N LEU A 5 2.99 12.41 4.97
CA LEU A 5 3.67 11.11 4.96
C LEU A 5 5.19 11.28 4.89
N LYS A 6 5.67 12.16 4.01
CA LYS A 6 7.10 12.49 3.88
C LYS A 6 7.68 13.10 5.16
N SER A 7 6.94 13.98 5.84
CA SER A 7 7.43 14.62 7.08
C SER A 7 7.53 13.65 8.26
N ARG A 8 6.69 12.59 8.28
CA ARG A 8 6.77 11.52 9.29
C ARG A 8 7.93 10.58 9.02
N ASP A 9 8.06 10.11 7.78
CA ASP A 9 9.17 9.31 7.28
C ASP A 9 9.03 9.21 5.76
N PHE A 10 10.05 9.60 5.01
CA PHE A 10 10.01 9.54 3.55
C PHE A 10 9.70 8.14 3.01
N ARG A 11 10.07 7.09 3.75
CA ARG A 11 9.78 5.69 3.39
C ARG A 11 8.29 5.37 3.41
N ASN A 12 7.48 6.08 4.21
CA ASN A 12 6.02 5.94 4.18
C ASN A 12 5.48 6.32 2.80
N TRP A 13 5.96 7.43 2.22
CA TRP A 13 5.55 7.86 0.88
C TRP A 13 6.01 6.89 -0.20
N LEU A 14 7.19 6.30 -0.05
CA LEU A 14 7.66 5.28 -0.99
C LEU A 14 6.78 4.03 -0.96
N SER A 15 6.30 3.59 0.21
CA SER A 15 5.33 2.49 0.32
C SER A 15 4.05 2.79 -0.45
N VAL A 16 3.53 4.01 -0.30
CA VAL A 16 2.33 4.46 -1.01
C VAL A 16 2.51 4.43 -2.52
N LYS A 17 3.69 4.81 -3.03
CA LYS A 17 3.95 4.84 -4.48
C LYS A 17 4.25 3.47 -5.07
N ASN A 18 5.07 2.67 -4.39
CA ASN A 18 5.64 1.45 -4.94
C ASN A 18 4.77 0.21 -4.69
N GLY A 19 3.82 0.29 -3.76
CA GLY A 19 3.08 -0.88 -3.31
C GLY A 19 3.65 -1.48 -2.03
N PRO A 20 2.91 -2.39 -1.39
CA PRO A 20 3.38 -3.09 -0.20
C PRO A 20 4.62 -3.91 -0.52
N HIS A 21 5.50 -4.07 0.46
CA HIS A 21 6.64 -4.97 0.35
C HIS A 21 6.15 -6.42 0.29
N ILE A 22 6.68 -7.20 -0.65
CA ILE A 22 6.43 -8.64 -0.77
C ILE A 22 7.76 -9.35 -0.49
N PRO A 23 7.91 -9.95 0.70
CA PRO A 23 9.09 -10.77 1.04
C PRO A 23 9.26 -11.91 0.04
N THR A 24 10.41 -11.96 -0.63
CA THR A 24 10.71 -12.98 -1.66
C THR A 24 12.07 -13.61 -1.44
N LYS A 25 12.23 -14.84 -1.91
CA LYS A 25 13.47 -15.64 -1.91
C LYS A 25 13.62 -16.33 -3.26
N LEU A 26 14.85 -16.76 -3.59
CA LEU A 26 15.08 -17.67 -4.70
C LEU A 26 14.86 -19.11 -4.23
N ASN A 27 14.12 -19.90 -5.00
CA ASN A 27 14.01 -21.34 -4.77
C ASN A 27 15.19 -22.10 -5.41
N ASP A 28 15.22 -23.43 -5.27
CA ASP A 28 16.25 -24.30 -5.84
C ASP A 28 16.34 -24.25 -7.38
N LYS A 29 15.35 -23.66 -8.05
CA LYS A 29 15.28 -23.48 -9.50
C LYS A 29 15.64 -22.04 -9.93
N ASN A 30 16.17 -21.22 -9.03
CA ASN A 30 16.46 -19.79 -9.24
C ASN A 30 15.23 -18.94 -9.61
N GLU A 31 14.03 -19.35 -9.19
CA GLU A 31 12.79 -18.58 -9.37
C GLU A 31 12.52 -17.74 -8.13
N LEU A 32 12.07 -16.49 -8.31
CA LEU A 32 11.60 -15.65 -7.21
C LEU A 32 10.24 -16.16 -6.72
N VAL A 33 10.20 -16.62 -5.47
CA VAL A 33 9.00 -17.08 -4.78
C VAL A 33 8.78 -16.26 -3.51
N SER A 34 7.53 -16.19 -3.05
CA SER A 34 7.22 -15.51 -1.77
C SER A 34 7.82 -16.29 -0.59
N LYS A 35 8.35 -15.57 0.39
CA LYS A 35 8.75 -16.15 1.68
C LYS A 35 7.50 -16.47 2.51
N SER A 36 7.53 -17.56 3.26
CA SER A 36 6.59 -17.78 4.36
C SER A 36 6.89 -16.84 5.53
N GLU A 37 5.92 -16.57 6.40
CA GLU A 37 6.09 -15.62 7.52
C GLU A 37 7.25 -16.01 8.45
N ASP A 38 7.47 -17.31 8.66
CA ASP A 38 8.58 -17.85 9.46
C ASP A 38 9.96 -17.56 8.87
N GLU A 39 10.04 -17.20 7.59
CA GLU A 39 11.28 -16.90 6.87
C GLU A 39 11.57 -15.40 6.76
N TRP A 40 10.66 -14.56 7.27
CA TRP A 40 10.83 -13.11 7.20
C TRP A 40 11.99 -12.67 8.08
N ASP A 41 12.84 -11.82 7.51
CA ASP A 41 13.95 -11.21 8.23
C ASP A 41 13.56 -9.83 8.79
N GLU A 42 14.47 -9.21 9.56
CA GLU A 42 14.24 -7.91 10.17
C GLU A 42 13.95 -6.81 9.12
N ASP A 43 14.52 -6.92 7.91
CA ASP A 43 14.27 -5.96 6.85
C ASP A 43 12.86 -6.11 6.26
N ASP A 44 12.39 -7.35 6.09
CA ASP A 44 11.01 -7.66 5.71
C ASP A 44 10.02 -7.06 6.72
N PHE A 45 10.20 -7.35 8.02
CA PHE A 45 9.36 -6.80 9.09
C PHE A 45 9.40 -5.27 9.12
N ARG A 46 10.58 -4.67 8.94
CA ARG A 46 10.74 -3.22 8.90
C ARG A 46 9.95 -2.59 7.74
N LYS A 47 10.00 -3.18 6.54
CA LYS A 47 9.28 -2.68 5.36
C LYS A 47 7.77 -2.87 5.50
N LEU A 48 7.31 -4.02 5.98
CA LEU A 48 5.89 -4.28 6.26
C LEU A 48 5.34 -3.33 7.33
N THR A 49 6.15 -3.01 8.36
CA THR A 49 5.78 -2.03 9.39
C THR A 49 5.64 -0.63 8.82
N ILE A 50 6.48 -0.24 7.86
CA ILE A 50 6.38 1.05 7.17
C ILE A 50 5.06 1.12 6.39
N ASP A 51 4.68 0.07 5.67
CA ASP A 51 3.40 0.04 4.95
C ASP A 51 2.23 0.15 5.93
N ASN A 52 2.20 -0.65 7.00
CA ASN A 52 1.15 -0.58 8.01
C ASN A 52 1.03 0.81 8.68
N LYS A 53 2.17 1.47 8.94
CA LYS A 53 2.17 2.84 9.47
C LYS A 53 1.56 3.83 8.48
N ALA A 54 1.91 3.72 7.20
CA ALA A 54 1.37 4.59 6.16
C ALA A 54 -0.14 4.33 5.95
N LEU A 55 -0.57 3.07 5.97
CA LEU A 55 -1.96 2.66 5.90
C LEU A 55 -2.75 3.24 7.06
N ASN A 56 -2.27 3.09 8.29
CA ASN A 56 -2.91 3.65 9.47
C ASN A 56 -3.02 5.18 9.37
N ILE A 57 -1.96 5.89 8.95
CA ILE A 57 -2.00 7.35 8.74
C ILE A 57 -3.09 7.74 7.74
N LEU A 58 -3.22 7.02 6.62
CA LEU A 58 -4.28 7.29 5.66
C LEU A 58 -5.65 7.07 6.30
N LEU A 59 -5.91 5.87 6.84
CA LEU A 59 -7.24 5.48 7.32
C LEU A 59 -7.77 6.37 8.45
N VAL A 60 -6.92 6.81 9.39
CA VAL A 60 -7.35 7.71 10.48
C VAL A 60 -7.62 9.14 10.01
N SER A 61 -7.14 9.51 8.82
CA SER A 61 -7.35 10.84 8.24
C SER A 61 -8.63 10.93 7.40
N LEU A 62 -9.28 9.79 7.12
CA LEU A 62 -10.47 9.73 6.27
C LEU A 62 -11.75 9.99 7.05
N ASP A 63 -12.72 10.61 6.38
CA ASP A 63 -14.08 10.65 6.91
C ASP A 63 -14.79 9.29 6.76
N LYS A 64 -16.01 9.18 7.32
CA LYS A 64 -16.79 7.93 7.28
C LYS A 64 -17.09 7.45 5.85
N THR A 65 -17.32 8.37 4.93
CA THR A 65 -17.66 8.06 3.53
C THR A 65 -16.43 7.54 2.80
N GLU A 66 -15.31 8.26 2.90
CA GLU A 66 -14.02 7.88 2.32
C GLU A 66 -13.51 6.56 2.92
N TYR A 67 -13.64 6.39 4.23
CA TYR A 67 -13.28 5.13 4.88
C TYR A 67 -14.11 3.96 4.33
N ASN A 68 -15.43 4.12 4.19
CA ASN A 68 -16.30 3.07 3.65
C ASN A 68 -15.96 2.68 2.21
N LEU A 69 -15.47 3.63 1.41
CA LEU A 69 -14.99 3.39 0.05
C LEU A 69 -13.75 2.48 0.06
N VAL A 70 -12.79 2.74 0.95
CA VAL A 70 -11.49 2.06 0.95
C VAL A 70 -11.37 0.89 1.93
N ARG A 71 -12.40 0.62 2.74
CA ARG A 71 -12.36 -0.37 3.85
C ARG A 71 -11.98 -1.81 3.46
N ARG A 72 -12.03 -2.15 2.16
CA ARG A 72 -11.66 -3.47 1.63
C ARG A 72 -10.22 -3.52 1.09
N CYS A 73 -9.57 -2.38 0.95
CA CYS A 73 -8.17 -2.31 0.56
C CYS A 73 -7.30 -2.91 1.66
N THR A 74 -6.24 -3.60 1.25
CA THR A 74 -5.31 -4.30 2.13
C THR A 74 -3.94 -3.64 2.19
N SER A 75 -3.67 -2.68 1.30
CA SER A 75 -2.41 -1.92 1.30
C SER A 75 -2.64 -0.42 1.22
N THR A 76 -1.66 0.35 1.70
CA THR A 76 -1.66 1.82 1.60
C THR A 76 -1.77 2.28 0.15
N HIS A 77 -1.15 1.53 -0.77
CA HIS A 77 -1.13 1.83 -2.19
C HIS A 77 -2.52 1.73 -2.82
N GLU A 78 -3.30 0.71 -2.47
CA GLU A 78 -4.69 0.54 -2.93
C GLU A 78 -5.59 1.67 -2.42
N VAL A 79 -5.50 1.99 -1.13
CA VAL A 79 -6.24 3.11 -0.52
C VAL A 79 -5.95 4.40 -1.27
N TRP A 80 -4.66 4.72 -1.47
CA TRP A 80 -4.25 5.93 -2.16
C TRP A 80 -4.75 5.99 -3.60
N LYS A 81 -4.62 4.89 -4.36
CA LYS A 81 -5.11 4.80 -5.73
C LYS A 81 -6.62 5.04 -5.82
N LEU A 82 -7.39 4.44 -4.92
CA LEU A 82 -8.84 4.57 -4.92
C LEU A 82 -9.28 6.01 -4.56
N LEU A 83 -8.63 6.64 -3.58
CA LEU A 83 -8.89 8.04 -3.24
C LEU A 83 -8.57 8.98 -4.41
N ILE A 84 -7.40 8.84 -5.05
CA ILE A 84 -7.05 9.64 -6.23
C ILE A 84 -8.09 9.44 -7.34
N LEU A 85 -8.50 8.20 -7.62
CA LEU A 85 -9.52 7.94 -8.63
C LEU A 85 -10.85 8.61 -8.30
N THR A 86 -11.29 8.59 -7.04
CA THR A 86 -12.58 9.17 -6.64
C THR A 86 -12.56 10.69 -6.66
N HIS A 87 -11.46 11.34 -6.28
CA HIS A 87 -11.39 12.80 -6.19
C HIS A 87 -10.86 13.50 -7.45
N GLU A 88 -10.02 12.82 -8.23
CA GLU A 88 -9.35 13.40 -9.41
C GLU A 88 -9.78 12.72 -10.73
N GLY A 89 -10.51 11.59 -10.66
CA GLY A 89 -10.52 10.59 -11.72
C GLY A 89 -11.81 10.42 -12.53
N THR A 90 -12.57 11.47 -12.85
CA THR A 90 -13.63 11.35 -13.88
C THR A 90 -13.10 10.83 -15.23
N GLU A 91 -11.81 11.06 -15.56
CA GLU A 91 -11.17 10.59 -16.81
C GLU A 91 -10.43 9.24 -16.69
N GLN A 92 -10.08 8.78 -15.48
CA GLN A 92 -9.28 7.55 -15.26
C GLN A 92 -10.14 6.30 -14.98
N LEU A 93 -11.46 6.49 -14.77
CA LEU A 93 -12.46 5.43 -14.47
C LEU A 93 -12.53 4.30 -15.51
N ARG A 94 -12.01 4.49 -16.73
CA ARG A 94 -11.98 3.43 -17.76
C ARG A 94 -11.07 2.25 -17.41
N MET A 95 -10.05 2.42 -16.55
CA MET A 95 -9.14 1.31 -16.21
C MET A 95 -9.55 0.53 -14.95
N LEU A 96 -10.28 1.14 -14.01
CA LEU A 96 -10.55 0.50 -12.71
C LEU A 96 -11.72 -0.49 -12.72
N ASN A 97 -12.61 -0.43 -13.72
CA ASN A 97 -13.71 -1.40 -13.88
C ASN A 97 -13.24 -2.82 -14.27
N LEU A 98 -11.93 -3.10 -14.31
CA LEU A 98 -11.39 -4.39 -14.76
C LEU A 98 -10.72 -5.23 -13.67
N LEU A 99 -10.58 -4.78 -12.43
CA LEU A 99 -9.83 -5.53 -11.40
C LEU A 99 -10.41 -5.45 -9.99
N CYS A 100 -11.73 -5.61 -9.86
CA CYS A 100 -12.29 -6.17 -8.63
C CYS A 100 -12.62 -7.65 -8.84
#